data_AF-A0A1E1J4W4-F1
#
_entry.id   AF-A0A1E1J4W4-F1
#
_cell.length_a   1.000
_cell.length_b   1.000
_cell.length_c   1.000
_cell.angle_alpha   90.00
_cell.angle_beta   90.00
_cell.angle_gamma   90.00
#
_symmetry.space_group_name_H-M   'P 1'
#
loop_
_entity.id
_entity.type
_entity.pdbx_description
1 polymer ?
#
loop_
_entity_poly.entity_id
_entity_poly.type
_entity_poly.pdbx_seq_one_letter_code
_entity_poly.pdbx_strand_id
1 'polypeptide(L)'
;MAFQFPRGAELLFVTQYLQQFDDTVKFKLRREGQRTMLEVSTVNIPPFSYTTVAFADESERPQKIAAAEPQTTSWAVNAAFFTNVLTCFNGLSPIVLEVADDLTCVLLYQKKEDNTGVHVAQVGALHDLGPRLLVDHDVRVLYTIADIQNFSGIVRSVCAWGDERCDVFLRRVSSTKCQLVMRTSTVTSSLQLSLGEDNGVFKHLEGSARCTDLQEYSRLCTRMAKLADKTSLMLGFGSDGISLFRFEWFTERGSRTANLFFCAS
;
A
#
# COMPACT_ATOMS: atom_id res chain seq x y z
N MET A 1 0.61 21.04 -8.86
CA MET A 1 0.18 20.59 -7.49
C MET A 1 1.26 19.66 -6.93
N ALA A 2 1.56 19.71 -5.62
CA ALA A 2 2.65 18.92 -5.04
C ALA A 2 2.25 18.08 -3.81
N PHE A 3 2.98 16.98 -3.61
CA PHE A 3 2.93 16.11 -2.44
C PHE A 3 4.34 15.90 -1.90
N GLN A 4 4.55 15.96 -0.59
CA GLN A 4 5.87 15.83 0.02
C GLN A 4 5.93 14.58 0.88
N PHE A 5 6.88 13.71 0.57
CA PHE A 5 7.18 12.55 1.38
C PHE A 5 8.26 12.93 2.41
N PRO A 6 8.06 12.62 3.70
CA PRO A 6 9.10 12.82 4.70
C PRO A 6 10.37 12.02 4.39
N ARG A 7 10.23 10.85 3.76
CA ARG A 7 11.35 10.02 3.30
C ARG A 7 11.14 9.57 1.87
N GLY A 8 12.09 9.85 0.98
CA GLY A 8 12.03 9.41 -0.42
C GLY A 8 11.94 7.90 -0.60
N ALA A 9 12.44 7.14 0.38
CA ALA A 9 12.32 5.68 0.42
C ALA A 9 10.86 5.21 0.42
N GLU A 10 9.91 5.97 0.96
CA GLU A 10 8.49 5.58 0.93
C GLU A 10 7.97 5.46 -0.50
N LEU A 11 8.19 6.50 -1.30
CA LEU A 11 7.78 6.54 -2.70
C LEU A 11 8.56 5.50 -3.53
N LEU A 12 9.85 5.33 -3.27
CA LEU A 12 10.66 4.30 -3.92
C LEU A 12 10.12 2.89 -3.64
N PHE A 13 9.81 2.57 -2.38
CA PHE A 13 9.40 1.22 -2.00
C PHE A 13 8.01 0.90 -2.54
N VAL A 14 7.10 1.89 -2.56
CA VAL A 14 5.76 1.74 -3.13
C VAL A 14 5.81 1.56 -4.64
N THR A 15 6.64 2.32 -5.35
CA THR A 15 6.79 2.15 -6.80
C THR A 15 7.44 0.81 -7.16
N GLN A 16 8.45 0.37 -6.40
CA GLN A 16 9.05 -0.97 -6.55
C GLN A 16 8.03 -2.10 -6.32
N TYR A 17 7.15 -1.93 -5.33
CA TYR A 17 6.06 -2.86 -5.06
C TYR A 17 5.07 -2.91 -6.22
N LEU A 18 4.56 -1.75 -6.67
CA LEU A 18 3.56 -1.68 -7.73
C LEU A 18 4.09 -2.11 -9.10
N GLN A 19 5.38 -1.90 -9.37
CA GLN A 19 6.04 -2.38 -10.59
C GLN A 19 5.94 -3.90 -10.77
N GLN A 20 5.77 -4.67 -9.69
CA GLN A 20 5.61 -6.12 -9.78
C GLN A 20 4.25 -6.56 -10.36
N PHE A 21 3.29 -5.64 -10.43
CA PHE A 21 1.93 -5.89 -10.87
C PHE A 21 1.61 -5.25 -12.23
N ASP A 22 2.30 -4.17 -12.58
CA ASP A 22 2.05 -3.40 -13.80
C ASP A 22 3.29 -2.58 -14.20
N ASP A 23 3.50 -2.42 -15.51
CA ASP A 23 4.55 -1.55 -16.07
C ASP A 23 4.21 -0.06 -15.92
N THR A 24 2.97 0.26 -15.55
CA THR A 24 2.49 1.64 -15.38
C THR A 24 1.92 1.84 -13.98
N VAL A 25 2.38 2.89 -13.29
CA VAL A 25 1.84 3.31 -12.00
C VAL A 25 0.99 4.56 -12.19
N LYS A 26 -0.23 4.51 -11.67
CA LYS A 26 -1.17 5.62 -11.64
C LYS A 26 -1.07 6.34 -10.31
N PHE A 27 -1.08 7.66 -10.38
CA PHE A 27 -1.14 8.57 -9.25
C PHE A 27 -2.42 9.37 -9.33
N LYS A 28 -3.04 9.60 -8.18
CA LYS A 28 -4.21 10.46 -8.04
C LYS A 28 -4.04 11.34 -6.82
N LEU A 29 -3.74 12.60 -7.06
CA LEU A 29 -3.61 13.62 -6.04
C LEU A 29 -4.95 14.33 -5.87
N ARG A 30 -5.44 14.38 -4.63
CA ARG A 30 -6.65 15.10 -4.25
C ARG A 30 -6.34 16.05 -3.11
N ARG A 31 -6.95 17.23 -3.17
CA ARG A 31 -6.94 18.18 -2.07
C ARG A 31 -8.35 18.33 -1.53
N GLU A 32 -8.55 17.95 -0.28
CA GLU A 32 -9.85 18.02 0.40
C GLU A 32 -9.70 18.96 1.60
N GLY A 33 -10.07 20.23 1.40
CA GLY A 33 -9.81 21.29 2.37
C GLY A 33 -8.31 21.43 2.65
N GLN A 34 -7.88 21.06 3.85
CA GLN A 34 -6.47 21.11 4.26
C GLN A 34 -5.73 19.77 4.09
N ARG A 35 -6.46 18.68 3.88
CA ARG A 35 -5.88 17.35 3.69
C ARG A 35 -5.43 17.19 2.25
N THR A 36 -4.20 16.75 2.07
CA THR A 36 -3.71 16.32 0.76
C THR A 36 -3.62 14.80 0.77
N MET A 37 -4.29 14.17 -0.19
CA MET A 37 -4.29 12.72 -0.34
C MET A 37 -3.70 12.34 -1.68
N LEU A 38 -2.69 11.49 -1.66
CA LEU A 38 -2.14 10.86 -2.85
C LEU A 38 -2.51 9.38 -2.83
N GLU A 39 -3.23 8.93 -3.84
CA GLU A 39 -3.51 7.51 -4.07
C GLU A 39 -2.62 7.02 -5.21
N VAL A 40 -2.00 5.86 -5.03
CA VAL A 40 -1.10 5.24 -5.98
C VAL A 40 -1.56 3.81 -6.22
N SER A 41 -1.72 3.42 -7.47
CA SER A 41 -2.21 2.10 -7.88
C SER A 41 -1.56 1.67 -9.21
N THR A 42 -1.82 0.45 -9.62
CA THR A 42 -1.61 0.02 -11.00
C THR A 42 -2.66 0.65 -11.93
N VAL A 43 -2.40 0.66 -13.24
CA VAL A 43 -3.39 1.07 -14.26
C VAL A 43 -4.28 -0.11 -14.63
N ASN A 44 -3.68 -1.27 -14.81
CA ASN A 44 -4.34 -2.53 -15.05
C ASN A 44 -4.77 -3.17 -13.73
N ILE A 45 -5.81 -3.99 -13.79
CA ILE A 45 -6.30 -4.76 -12.64
C ILE A 45 -5.92 -6.22 -12.91
N PRO A 46 -4.91 -6.76 -12.19
CA PRO A 46 -4.56 -8.16 -12.32
C PRO A 46 -5.76 -9.07 -11.98
N PRO A 47 -5.83 -10.27 -12.56
CA PRO A 47 -6.82 -11.24 -12.13
C PRO A 47 -6.53 -11.66 -10.69
N PHE A 48 -7.59 -11.78 -9.87
CA PHE A 48 -7.59 -12.29 -8.49
C PHE A 48 -7.02 -11.38 -7.39
N SER A 49 -6.32 -10.30 -7.73
CA SER A 49 -5.83 -9.35 -6.74
C SER A 49 -5.79 -7.91 -7.24
N TYR A 50 -5.95 -6.98 -6.32
CA TYR A 50 -5.82 -5.55 -6.59
C TYR A 50 -5.17 -4.87 -5.41
N THR A 51 -4.33 -3.87 -5.67
CA THR A 51 -3.64 -3.16 -4.60
C THR A 51 -3.73 -1.66 -4.76
N THR A 52 -3.87 -0.98 -3.63
CA THR A 52 -3.86 0.48 -3.56
C THR A 52 -2.96 0.93 -2.42
N VAL A 53 -2.26 2.03 -2.64
CA VAL A 53 -1.48 2.69 -1.61
C VAL A 53 -1.94 4.14 -1.49
N ALA A 54 -2.39 4.52 -0.30
CA ALA A 54 -2.85 5.87 0.00
C ALA A 54 -1.88 6.56 0.96
N PHE A 55 -1.55 7.81 0.65
CA PHE A 55 -0.78 8.71 1.49
C PHE A 55 -1.69 9.87 1.87
N ALA A 56 -1.94 10.04 3.17
CA ALA A 56 -2.77 11.12 3.68
C ALA A 56 -1.95 12.02 4.60
N ASP A 57 -1.68 13.25 4.15
CA ASP A 57 -1.03 14.25 4.99
C ASP A 57 -2.06 14.90 5.92
N GLU A 58 -1.77 14.87 7.22
CA GLU A 58 -2.54 15.54 8.26
C GLU A 58 -1.87 16.89 8.55
N SER A 59 -2.55 18.00 8.22
CA SER A 59 -1.97 19.34 8.44
C SER A 59 -2.25 19.86 9.84
N GLU A 60 -1.24 20.40 10.52
CA GLU A 60 -1.39 21.02 11.86
C GLU A 60 -1.96 22.47 11.86
N ARG A 61 -2.29 23.08 10.72
CA ARG A 61 -2.56 24.54 10.70
C ARG A 61 -4.05 24.91 10.81
N PRO A 62 -4.50 25.55 11.90
CA PRO A 62 -5.84 26.12 11.97
C PRO A 62 -5.88 27.43 11.17
N GLN A 63 -6.24 27.36 9.88
CA GLN A 63 -6.67 28.54 9.13
C GLN A 63 -7.99 28.24 8.45
N LYS A 64 -9.00 29.03 8.80
CA LYS A 64 -10.31 29.10 8.16
C LYS A 64 -10.15 29.61 6.73
N ILE A 65 -9.84 28.72 5.80
CA ILE A 65 -9.98 29.00 4.37
C ILE A 65 -11.22 28.24 3.92
N ALA A 66 -12.12 28.94 3.21
CA ALA A 66 -13.33 28.36 2.65
C ALA A 66 -13.00 27.15 1.77
N ALA A 67 -13.84 26.12 1.81
CA ALA A 67 -13.68 24.92 1.02
C ALA A 67 -13.71 25.27 -0.48
N ALA A 68 -12.54 25.33 -1.11
CA ALA A 68 -12.44 25.23 -2.55
C ALA A 68 -12.91 23.84 -2.98
N GLU A 69 -13.53 23.73 -4.15
CA GLU A 69 -13.89 22.44 -4.75
C GLU A 69 -12.69 21.49 -4.74
N PRO A 70 -12.90 20.18 -4.50
CA PRO A 70 -11.81 19.22 -4.43
C PRO A 70 -11.07 19.16 -5.77
N GLN A 71 -9.88 19.76 -5.82
CA GLN A 71 -8.99 19.66 -6.96
C GLN A 71 -8.41 18.25 -6.99
N THR A 72 -8.72 17.53 -8.07
CA THR A 72 -8.25 16.17 -8.30
C THR A 72 -7.46 16.14 -9.59
N THR A 73 -6.22 15.68 -9.51
CA THR A 73 -5.34 15.49 -10.66
C THR A 73 -4.88 14.04 -10.70
N SER A 74 -4.92 13.42 -11.87
CA SER A 74 -4.42 12.06 -12.06
C SER A 74 -3.50 11.99 -13.26
N TRP A 75 -2.44 11.21 -13.10
CA TRP A 75 -1.44 10.98 -14.11
C TRP A 75 -0.88 9.57 -13.94
N ALA A 76 -0.20 9.07 -14.98
CA ALA A 76 0.47 7.80 -14.96
C ALA A 76 1.92 7.96 -15.41
N VAL A 77 2.80 7.07 -14.96
CA VAL A 77 4.21 7.03 -15.37
C VAL A 77 4.63 5.59 -15.61
N ASN A 78 5.64 5.38 -16.45
CA ASN A 78 6.29 4.07 -16.55
C ASN A 78 6.94 3.71 -15.20
N ALA A 79 6.55 2.58 -14.63
CA ALA A 79 6.92 2.13 -13.29
C ALA A 79 8.43 1.93 -13.17
N ALA A 80 9.02 1.15 -14.08
CA ALA A 80 10.45 0.82 -14.05
C ALA A 80 11.34 2.06 -14.19
N PHE A 81 11.02 2.93 -15.15
CA PHE A 81 11.75 4.19 -15.34
C PHE A 81 11.62 5.10 -14.12
N PHE A 82 10.41 5.28 -13.59
CA PHE A 82 10.17 6.13 -12.43
C PHE A 82 10.88 5.60 -11.17
N THR A 83 10.85 4.29 -10.94
CA THR A 83 11.60 3.64 -9.86
C THR A 83 13.11 3.86 -10.02
N ASN A 84 13.66 3.70 -11.22
CA ASN A 84 15.09 3.96 -11.46
C ASN A 84 15.45 5.42 -11.16
N VAL A 85 14.62 6.38 -11.56
CA VAL A 85 14.81 7.80 -11.23
C VAL A 85 14.82 8.02 -9.71
N LEU A 86 13.89 7.39 -8.97
CA LEU A 86 13.85 7.50 -7.50
C LEU A 86 15.08 6.93 -6.80
N THR A 87 15.79 5.95 -7.40
CA THR A 87 17.05 5.43 -6.84
C THR A 87 18.20 6.45 -6.87
N CYS A 88 18.09 7.51 -7.67
CA CYS A 88 19.09 8.58 -7.71
C CYS A 88 18.99 9.56 -6.54
N PHE A 89 17.94 9.46 -5.71
CA PHE A 89 17.71 10.33 -4.56
C PHE A 89 18.12 9.64 -3.25
N ASN A 90 18.46 10.43 -2.23
CA ASN A 90 18.65 9.89 -0.88
C ASN A 90 17.29 9.47 -0.31
N GLY A 91 17.11 8.18 -0.06
CA GLY A 91 15.85 7.64 0.47
C GLY A 91 15.51 8.08 1.89
N LEU A 92 16.47 8.54 2.69
CA LEU A 92 16.24 9.01 4.06
C LEU A 92 15.87 10.49 4.13
N SER A 93 16.11 11.24 3.05
CA SER A 93 15.78 12.66 2.99
C SER A 93 14.38 12.89 2.40
N PRO A 94 13.70 13.99 2.75
CA PRO A 94 12.42 14.34 2.15
C PRO A 94 12.52 14.51 0.64
N ILE A 95 11.46 14.13 -0.07
CA ILE A 95 11.32 14.36 -1.51
C ILE A 95 9.96 14.97 -1.80
N VAL A 96 9.93 15.93 -2.73
CA VAL A 96 8.70 16.55 -3.22
C VAL A 96 8.38 16.00 -4.60
N LEU A 97 7.15 15.58 -4.79
CA LEU A 97 6.55 15.15 -6.04
C LEU A 97 5.60 16.23 -6.51
N GLU A 98 5.85 16.83 -7.65
CA GLU A 98 5.01 17.89 -8.22
C GLU A 98 4.57 17.51 -9.63
N VAL A 99 3.28 17.64 -9.92
CA VAL A 99 2.76 17.52 -11.28
C VAL A 99 2.74 18.90 -11.92
N ALA A 100 3.33 19.01 -13.12
CA ALA A 100 3.31 20.23 -13.91
C ALA A 100 1.89 20.59 -14.34
N ASP A 101 1.61 21.87 -14.55
CA ASP A 101 0.26 22.37 -14.83
C ASP A 101 -0.32 21.84 -16.14
N ASP A 102 0.54 21.50 -17.11
CA ASP A 102 0.16 20.91 -18.39
C ASP A 102 -0.02 19.38 -18.34
N LEU A 103 0.22 18.75 -17.17
CA LEU A 103 0.16 17.31 -16.93
C LEU A 103 1.09 16.47 -17.81
N THR A 104 2.04 17.08 -18.51
CA THR A 104 2.97 16.37 -19.41
C THR A 104 4.13 15.73 -18.66
N CYS A 105 4.40 16.21 -17.44
CA CYS A 105 5.51 15.73 -16.65
C CYS A 105 5.27 15.86 -15.15
N VAL A 106 6.07 15.09 -14.44
CA VAL A 106 6.16 15.07 -12.98
C VAL A 106 7.59 15.42 -12.61
N LEU A 107 7.72 16.29 -11.64
CA LEU A 107 8.96 16.82 -11.15
C LEU A 107 9.23 16.26 -9.74
N LEU A 108 10.45 15.77 -9.54
CA LEU A 108 10.94 15.26 -8.27
C LEU A 108 12.03 16.19 -7.77
N TYR A 109 11.89 16.70 -6.56
CA TYR A 109 12.85 17.63 -5.96
C TYR A 109 13.30 17.17 -4.58
N GLN A 110 14.60 17.23 -4.35
CA GLN A 110 15.20 16.96 -3.04
C GLN A 110 16.31 17.97 -2.77
N LYS A 111 16.31 18.56 -1.58
CA LYS A 111 17.41 19.44 -1.16
C LYS A 111 18.68 18.60 -0.98
N LYS A 112 19.81 19.08 -1.50
CA LYS A 112 21.11 18.43 -1.26
C LYS A 112 21.51 18.56 0.21
N GLU A 113 22.24 17.57 0.73
CA GLU A 113 22.66 17.50 2.14
C GLU A 113 23.51 18.71 2.57
N ASP A 114 24.35 19.21 1.66
CA ASP A 114 25.22 20.37 1.86
C ASP A 114 24.46 21.71 1.82
N ASN A 115 23.14 21.69 1.60
CA ASN A 115 22.28 22.86 1.42
C ASN A 115 22.68 23.79 0.26
N THR A 116 23.55 23.36 -0.65
CA THR A 116 24.05 24.22 -1.74
C THR A 116 23.13 24.26 -2.96
N GLY A 117 22.12 23.39 -3.01
CA GLY A 117 21.15 23.37 -4.10
C GLY A 117 20.07 22.30 -3.96
N VAL A 118 19.39 22.04 -5.06
CA VAL A 118 18.30 21.08 -5.18
C VAL A 118 18.65 20.07 -6.27
N HIS A 119 18.49 18.78 -5.98
CA HIS A 119 18.48 17.73 -6.98
C HIS A 119 17.09 17.65 -7.60
N VAL A 120 17.02 17.77 -8.92
CA VAL A 120 15.77 17.76 -9.68
C VAL A 120 15.79 16.64 -10.71
N ALA A 121 14.68 15.91 -10.82
CA ALA A 121 14.43 15.03 -11.95
C ALA A 121 13.06 15.34 -12.56
N GLN A 122 12.97 15.27 -13.89
CA GLN A 122 11.73 15.43 -14.63
C GLN A 122 11.40 14.11 -15.32
N VAL A 123 10.16 13.65 -15.13
CA VAL A 123 9.66 12.38 -15.65
C VAL A 123 8.46 12.66 -16.52
N GLY A 124 8.45 12.15 -17.75
CA GLY A 124 7.28 12.24 -18.62
C GLY A 124 6.07 11.53 -18.00
N ALA A 125 4.93 12.21 -18.04
CA ALA A 125 3.67 11.70 -17.52
C ALA A 125 2.70 11.42 -18.67
N LEU A 126 1.88 10.39 -18.48
CA LEU A 126 0.80 10.01 -19.39
C LEU A 126 -0.52 10.46 -18.77
N HIS A 127 -1.38 11.07 -19.58
CA HIS A 127 -2.72 11.43 -19.14
C HIS A 127 -3.58 10.17 -19.01
N ASP A 128 -4.29 10.07 -17.88
CA ASP A 128 -5.12 8.96 -17.40
C ASP A 128 -5.49 7.85 -18.44
N LEU A 129 -4.81 6.71 -18.36
CA LEU A 129 -4.84 5.65 -19.39
C LEU A 129 -5.73 4.43 -19.08
N GLY A 130 -6.60 4.43 -18.06
CA GLY A 130 -7.25 3.15 -17.74
C GLY A 130 -8.51 3.15 -16.89
N PRO A 131 -9.17 1.98 -16.83
CA PRO A 131 -10.34 1.77 -16.00
C PRO A 131 -9.97 1.98 -14.53
N ARG A 132 -10.86 2.64 -13.79
CA ARG A 132 -10.71 2.81 -12.36
C ARG A 132 -11.50 1.74 -11.64
N LEU A 133 -10.81 0.85 -10.91
CA LEU A 133 -11.49 -0.01 -9.96
C LEU A 133 -11.71 0.75 -8.65
N LEU A 134 -12.97 0.92 -8.30
CA LEU A 134 -13.39 1.30 -6.97
C LEU A 134 -13.84 0.03 -6.26
N VAL A 135 -13.04 -0.42 -5.30
CA VAL A 135 -13.41 -1.55 -4.44
C VAL A 135 -14.18 -0.98 -3.25
N ASP A 136 -15.51 -1.00 -3.34
CA ASP A 136 -16.37 -0.85 -2.18
C ASP A 136 -16.59 -2.24 -1.58
N HIS A 137 -16.27 -2.39 -0.29
CA HIS A 137 -16.30 -3.69 0.36
C HIS A 137 -16.91 -3.61 1.77
N ASP A 138 -17.52 -4.70 2.22
CA ASP A 138 -18.19 -4.75 3.52
C ASP A 138 -17.33 -5.30 4.66
N VAL A 139 -16.01 -5.41 4.48
CA VAL A 139 -15.06 -5.83 5.53
C VAL A 139 -15.17 -4.93 6.77
N ARG A 140 -15.93 -5.40 7.77
CA ARG A 140 -16.16 -4.69 9.04
C ARG A 140 -15.18 -5.07 10.15
N VAL A 141 -14.69 -6.31 10.13
CA VAL A 141 -13.83 -6.85 11.18
C VAL A 141 -12.42 -7.05 10.63
N LEU A 142 -11.46 -6.41 11.29
CA LEU A 142 -10.04 -6.49 10.99
C LEU A 142 -9.32 -7.20 12.13
N TYR A 143 -8.55 -8.22 11.78
CA TYR A 143 -7.73 -9.00 12.70
C TYR A 143 -6.29 -8.48 12.64
N THR A 144 -5.80 -7.98 13.76
CA THR A 144 -4.44 -7.46 13.86
C THR A 144 -3.40 -8.58 13.87
N ILE A 145 -2.42 -8.44 12.99
CA ILE A 145 -1.23 -9.28 12.87
C ILE A 145 -0.08 -8.52 13.52
N ALA A 146 0.19 -8.82 14.80
CA ALA A 146 1.17 -8.07 15.59
C ALA A 146 2.62 -8.24 15.12
N ASP A 147 2.97 -9.42 14.60
CA ASP A 147 4.34 -9.75 14.19
C ASP A 147 4.49 -9.76 12.67
N ILE A 148 4.89 -8.61 12.12
CA ILE A 148 5.15 -8.44 10.68
C ILE A 148 6.30 -9.32 10.19
N GLN A 149 7.31 -9.58 11.04
CA GLN A 149 8.44 -10.41 10.65
C GLN A 149 8.02 -11.88 10.51
N ASN A 150 7.22 -12.37 11.46
CA ASN A 150 6.70 -13.73 11.41
C ASN A 150 5.68 -13.88 10.25
N PHE A 151 4.82 -12.89 10.01
CA PHE A 151 3.99 -12.84 8.81
C PHE A 151 4.82 -12.97 7.53
N SER A 152 5.87 -12.16 7.39
CA SER A 152 6.79 -12.21 6.24
C SER A 152 7.51 -13.57 6.13
N GLY A 153 7.92 -14.15 7.27
CA GLY A 153 8.53 -15.48 7.33
C GLY A 153 7.59 -16.59 6.86
N ILE A 154 6.32 -16.54 7.25
CA ILE A 154 5.29 -17.50 6.83
C ILE A 154 5.00 -17.36 5.34
N VAL A 155 4.79 -16.13 4.85
CA VAL A 155 4.60 -15.88 3.40
C VAL A 155 5.77 -16.42 2.61
N ARG A 156 7.01 -16.11 3.01
CA ARG A 156 8.23 -16.59 2.33
C ARG A 156 8.31 -18.11 2.33
N SER A 157 7.96 -18.77 3.42
CA SER A 157 8.00 -20.24 3.55
C SER A 157 6.95 -20.91 2.66
N VAL A 158 5.71 -20.45 2.73
CA VAL A 158 4.57 -21.02 2.00
C VAL A 158 4.72 -20.78 0.49
N CYS A 159 5.14 -19.57 0.10
CA CYS A 159 5.25 -19.16 -1.30
C CYS A 159 6.60 -19.53 -1.96
N ALA A 160 7.46 -20.31 -1.30
CA ALA A 160 8.80 -20.64 -1.82
C ALA A 160 8.79 -21.60 -3.01
N TRP A 161 7.75 -22.44 -3.13
CA TRP A 161 7.77 -23.65 -3.96
C TRP A 161 7.11 -23.49 -5.34
N GLY A 162 6.93 -22.25 -5.80
CA GLY A 162 6.41 -21.97 -7.14
C GLY A 162 4.90 -22.21 -7.33
N ASP A 163 4.17 -22.51 -6.26
CA ASP A 163 2.71 -22.50 -6.28
C ASP A 163 2.20 -21.10 -6.67
N GLU A 164 1.27 -21.00 -7.63
CA GLU A 164 0.73 -19.71 -8.05
C GLU A 164 -0.26 -19.14 -7.04
N ARG A 165 -1.02 -20.00 -6.34
CA ARG A 165 -2.12 -19.64 -5.45
C ARG A 165 -1.80 -20.05 -4.00
N CYS A 166 -2.11 -19.16 -3.07
CA CYS A 166 -2.08 -19.38 -1.64
C CYS A 166 -3.47 -19.11 -1.05
N ASP A 167 -4.05 -20.12 -0.40
CA ASP A 167 -5.27 -19.98 0.38
C ASP A 167 -4.93 -19.38 1.74
N VAL A 168 -5.69 -18.36 2.12
CA VAL A 168 -5.55 -17.57 3.34
C VAL A 168 -6.84 -17.71 4.12
N PHE A 169 -6.79 -18.31 5.30
CA PHE A 169 -7.98 -18.51 6.12
C PHE A 169 -7.72 -18.32 7.60
N LEU A 170 -8.77 -17.98 8.33
CA LEU A 170 -8.74 -17.85 9.78
C LEU A 170 -9.34 -19.10 10.42
N ARG A 171 -8.54 -19.74 11.28
CA ARG A 171 -8.98 -20.88 12.09
C ARG A 171 -9.05 -20.48 13.55
N ARG A 172 -10.24 -20.53 14.12
CA ARG A 172 -10.40 -20.34 15.57
C ARG A 172 -9.75 -21.50 16.33
N VAL A 173 -8.95 -21.18 17.34
CA VAL A 173 -8.28 -22.17 18.20
C VAL A 173 -8.88 -22.19 19.60
N SER A 174 -9.29 -21.03 20.12
CA SER A 174 -9.98 -20.92 21.40
C SER A 174 -10.94 -19.73 21.41
N SER A 175 -11.54 -19.45 22.56
CA SER A 175 -12.36 -18.25 22.76
C SER A 175 -11.58 -16.96 22.46
N THR A 176 -10.29 -16.92 22.80
CA THR A 176 -9.41 -15.75 22.76
C THR A 176 -8.30 -15.82 21.71
N LYS A 177 -8.17 -16.94 20.99
CA LYS A 177 -7.09 -17.17 20.03
C LYS A 177 -7.62 -17.60 18.67
N CYS A 178 -7.08 -16.99 17.63
CA CYS A 178 -7.26 -17.37 16.24
C CYS A 178 -5.90 -17.71 15.63
N GLN A 179 -5.91 -18.42 14.50
CA GLN A 179 -4.74 -18.64 13.68
C GLN A 179 -5.03 -18.15 12.28
N LEU A 180 -4.15 -17.29 11.78
CA LEU A 180 -4.01 -17.07 10.34
C LEU A 180 -3.28 -18.26 9.77
N VAL A 181 -3.91 -18.98 8.85
CA VAL A 181 -3.30 -20.11 8.17
C VAL A 181 -3.15 -19.75 6.69
N MET A 182 -1.97 -20.02 6.16
CA MET A 182 -1.64 -19.90 4.74
C MET A 182 -1.31 -21.29 4.21
N ARG A 183 -1.90 -21.63 3.07
CA ARG A 183 -1.81 -22.97 2.50
C ARG A 183 -1.62 -22.89 1.00
N THR A 184 -0.66 -23.64 0.48
CA THR A 184 -0.56 -23.98 -0.94
C THR A 184 -0.81 -25.48 -1.11
N SER A 185 -0.64 -26.00 -2.33
CA SER A 185 -0.76 -27.44 -2.60
C SER A 185 0.29 -28.27 -1.83
N THR A 186 1.42 -27.66 -1.48
CA THR A 186 2.60 -28.34 -0.91
C THR A 186 2.87 -27.99 0.55
N VAL A 187 2.61 -26.75 0.97
CA VAL A 187 3.00 -26.25 2.30
C VAL A 187 1.82 -25.61 3.01
N THR A 188 1.70 -25.89 4.30
CA THR A 188 0.79 -25.17 5.20
C THR A 188 1.61 -24.57 6.33
N SER A 189 1.34 -23.31 6.65
CA SER A 189 1.94 -22.63 7.80
C SER A 189 0.93 -21.72 8.47
N SER A 190 1.13 -21.44 9.76
CA SER A 190 0.15 -20.69 10.56
C SER A 190 0.79 -19.74 11.54
N LEU A 191 0.16 -18.58 11.72
CA LEU A 191 0.49 -17.55 12.69
C LEU A 191 -0.63 -17.45 13.72
N GLN A 192 -0.29 -17.38 15.00
CA GLN A 192 -1.28 -17.15 16.04
C GLN A 192 -1.65 -15.65 16.12
N LEU A 193 -2.94 -15.37 16.17
CA LEU A 193 -3.53 -14.05 16.37
C LEU A 193 -4.30 -14.01 17.69
N SER A 194 -4.23 -12.89 18.40
CA SER A 194 -5.06 -12.64 19.58
C SER A 194 -6.40 -12.07 19.14
N LEU A 195 -7.50 -12.62 19.67
CA LEU A 195 -8.84 -12.07 19.46
C LEU A 195 -9.15 -11.07 20.58
N GLY A 196 -9.69 -9.90 20.23
CA GLY A 196 -10.34 -9.03 21.21
C GLY A 196 -11.62 -9.68 21.75
N GLU A 197 -12.05 -9.27 22.94
CA GLU A 197 -13.17 -9.87 23.67
C GLU A 197 -14.52 -9.81 22.91
N ASP A 198 -14.66 -8.91 21.92
CA ASP A 198 -15.89 -8.68 21.15
C ASP A 198 -15.95 -9.37 19.77
N ASN A 199 -14.93 -10.15 19.38
CA ASN A 199 -14.90 -10.79 18.06
C ASN A 199 -15.73 -12.09 18.06
N GLY A 200 -17.05 -11.92 17.99
CA GLY A 200 -18.05 -12.98 17.91
C GLY A 200 -17.83 -13.95 16.75
N VAL A 201 -18.36 -15.17 16.94
CA VAL A 201 -18.22 -16.40 16.14
C VAL A 201 -18.04 -16.18 14.63
N PHE A 202 -16.91 -16.64 14.09
CA PHE A 202 -16.71 -16.67 12.65
C PHE A 202 -16.96 -18.07 12.08
N LYS A 203 -17.80 -18.08 11.04
CA LYS A 203 -17.80 -19.12 9.99
C LYS A 203 -16.37 -19.31 9.47
N HIS A 204 -16.10 -20.43 8.83
CA HIS A 204 -14.87 -20.62 8.06
C HIS A 204 -14.67 -19.41 7.13
N LEU A 205 -13.64 -18.60 7.40
CA LEU A 205 -13.30 -17.41 6.62
C LEU A 205 -12.08 -17.74 5.79
N GLU A 206 -12.23 -17.75 4.47
CA GLU A 206 -11.20 -18.15 3.53
C GLU A 206 -11.18 -17.20 2.33
N GLY A 207 -10.00 -17.01 1.78
CA GLY A 207 -9.78 -16.35 0.51
C GLY A 207 -8.49 -16.85 -0.11
N SER A 208 -8.20 -16.40 -1.32
CA SER A 208 -7.03 -16.83 -2.06
C SER A 208 -6.36 -15.66 -2.73
N ALA A 209 -5.04 -15.58 -2.58
CA ALA A 209 -4.20 -14.59 -3.24
C ALA A 209 -3.08 -15.30 -4.02
N ARG A 210 -2.49 -14.62 -5.00
CA ARG A 210 -1.32 -15.18 -5.68
C ARG A 210 -0.11 -15.11 -4.76
N CYS A 211 0.73 -16.14 -4.80
CA CYS A 211 1.94 -16.22 -3.98
C CYS A 211 2.88 -15.04 -4.23
N THR A 212 3.03 -14.62 -5.48
CA THR A 212 3.83 -13.44 -5.86
C THR A 212 3.32 -12.17 -5.20
N ASP A 213 2.01 -11.95 -5.22
CA ASP A 213 1.40 -10.74 -4.66
C ASP A 213 1.61 -10.67 -3.14
N LEU A 214 1.45 -11.81 -2.45
CA LEU A 214 1.72 -11.92 -1.01
C LEU A 214 3.20 -11.65 -0.69
N GLN A 215 4.12 -12.19 -1.50
CA GLN A 215 5.55 -11.97 -1.31
C GLN A 215 5.93 -10.49 -1.46
N GLU A 216 5.44 -9.81 -2.49
CA GLU A 216 5.74 -8.40 -2.69
C GLU A 216 5.09 -7.52 -1.61
N TYR A 217 3.88 -7.85 -1.20
CA TYR A 217 3.19 -7.16 -0.12
C TYR A 217 3.91 -7.33 1.22
N SER A 218 4.37 -8.54 1.56
CA SER A 218 5.10 -8.79 2.80
C SER A 218 6.47 -8.10 2.83
N ARG A 219 7.14 -7.98 1.66
CA ARG A 219 8.36 -7.19 1.49
C ARG A 219 8.11 -5.71 1.70
N LEU A 220 7.03 -5.15 1.13
CA LEU A 220 6.63 -3.76 1.39
C LEU A 220 6.40 -3.51 2.87
N CYS A 221 5.60 -4.35 3.54
CA CYS A 221 5.31 -4.26 4.97
C CYS A 221 6.60 -4.26 5.81
N THR A 222 7.50 -5.20 5.51
CA THR A 222 8.79 -5.34 6.22
C THR A 222 9.68 -4.12 6.06
N ARG A 223 9.72 -3.53 4.85
CA ARG A 223 10.56 -2.36 4.56
C ARG A 223 10.00 -1.09 5.20
N MET A 224 8.69 -0.90 5.14
CA MET A 224 8.03 0.25 5.75
C MET A 224 8.06 0.19 7.28
N ALA A 225 7.94 -1.01 7.87
CA ALA A 225 8.07 -1.18 9.32
C ALA A 225 9.43 -0.80 9.88
N LYS A 226 10.48 -0.76 9.05
CA LYS A 226 11.81 -0.24 9.44
C LYS A 226 11.91 1.28 9.37
N LEU A 227 11.01 1.93 8.63
CA LEU A 227 11.02 3.38 8.42
C LEU A 227 10.02 4.10 9.33
N ALA A 228 8.86 3.51 9.58
CA ALA A 228 7.77 4.17 10.28
C ALA A 228 7.89 4.10 11.81
N ASP A 229 7.33 5.10 12.49
CA ASP A 229 7.30 5.15 13.95
C ASP A 229 6.31 4.14 14.55
N LYS A 230 5.22 3.91 13.82
CA LYS A 230 4.17 2.96 14.19
C LYS A 230 3.64 2.28 12.93
N THR A 231 3.35 0.99 13.06
CA THR A 231 2.73 0.19 12.00
C THR A 231 1.61 -0.68 12.54
N SER A 232 0.67 -1.03 11.66
CA SER A 232 -0.41 -1.99 11.93
C SER A 232 -0.64 -2.83 10.69
N LEU A 233 -0.48 -4.15 10.80
CA LEU A 233 -0.86 -5.09 9.75
C LEU A 233 -2.15 -5.78 10.17
N MET A 234 -3.12 -5.82 9.26
CA MET A 234 -4.46 -6.32 9.51
C MET A 234 -4.93 -7.19 8.36
N LEU A 235 -5.82 -8.13 8.66
CA LEU A 235 -6.52 -8.98 7.71
C LEU A 235 -8.02 -8.87 7.94
N GLY A 236 -8.82 -8.85 6.88
CA GLY A 236 -10.27 -8.91 6.98
C GLY A 236 -10.90 -9.67 5.83
N PHE A 237 -12.13 -10.14 6.08
CA PHE A 237 -12.93 -10.93 5.14
C PHE A 237 -14.31 -10.30 5.05
N GLY A 238 -14.74 -9.99 3.83
CA GLY A 238 -16.05 -9.45 3.49
C GLY A 238 -17.03 -10.56 3.20
N SER A 239 -18.33 -10.25 3.28
CA SER A 239 -19.39 -11.15 2.83
C SER A 239 -19.65 -11.07 1.32
N ASP A 240 -19.08 -10.06 0.67
CA ASP A 240 -19.16 -9.76 -0.76
C ASP A 240 -18.19 -10.57 -1.64
N GLY A 241 -17.44 -11.50 -1.06
CA GLY A 241 -16.43 -12.26 -1.79
C GLY A 241 -15.07 -11.57 -1.86
N ILE A 242 -14.82 -10.51 -1.08
CA ILE A 242 -13.55 -9.78 -1.03
C ILE A 242 -12.89 -9.95 0.33
N SER A 243 -11.63 -10.34 0.31
CA SER A 243 -10.75 -10.33 1.47
C SER A 243 -9.67 -9.27 1.28
N LEU A 244 -9.12 -8.75 2.37
CA LEU A 244 -8.06 -7.74 2.29
C LEU A 244 -7.01 -7.93 3.36
N PHE A 245 -5.76 -7.71 2.96
CA PHE A 245 -4.71 -7.29 3.88
C PHE A 245 -4.62 -5.77 3.86
N ARG A 246 -4.57 -5.16 5.04
CA ARG A 246 -4.36 -3.73 5.23
C ARG A 246 -3.11 -3.52 6.06
N PHE A 247 -2.18 -2.74 5.53
CA PHE A 247 -0.97 -2.35 6.21
C PHE A 247 -0.96 -0.85 6.34
N GLU A 248 -0.94 -0.38 7.58
CA GLU A 248 -0.88 1.03 7.92
C GLU A 248 0.48 1.35 8.51
N TRP A 249 1.03 2.49 8.11
CA TRP A 249 2.21 3.06 8.74
C TRP A 249 2.02 4.56 8.94
N PHE A 250 2.61 5.05 10.04
CA PHE A 250 2.48 6.44 10.45
C PHE A 250 3.85 7.12 10.33
N THR A 251 3.81 8.35 9.82
CA THR A 251 4.96 9.23 9.74
C THR A 251 4.62 10.54 10.43
N GLU A 252 5.63 11.40 10.61
CA GLU A 252 5.49 12.74 11.14
C GLU A 252 4.53 13.64 10.35
N ARG A 253 4.14 13.25 9.12
CA ARG A 253 3.20 14.00 8.27
C ARG A 253 1.81 13.41 8.20
N GLY A 254 1.58 12.23 8.74
CA GLY A 254 0.24 11.62 8.78
C GLY A 254 0.25 10.11 8.55
N SER A 255 -0.89 9.62 8.07
CA SER A 255 -1.17 8.19 7.94
C SER A 255 -1.00 7.71 6.50
N ARG A 256 -0.55 6.47 6.36
CA ARG A 256 -0.33 5.78 5.09
C ARG A 256 -0.98 4.41 5.15
N THR A 257 -1.54 3.95 4.04
CA THR A 257 -2.27 2.67 3.99
C THR A 257 -1.98 1.96 2.68
N ALA A 258 -1.53 0.70 2.75
CA ALA A 258 -1.45 -0.22 1.62
C ALA A 258 -2.48 -1.34 1.78
N ASN A 259 -3.43 -1.42 0.85
CA ASN A 259 -4.40 -2.51 0.79
C ASN A 259 -4.00 -3.51 -0.30
N LEU A 260 -4.09 -4.79 0.00
CA LEU A 260 -4.06 -5.88 -0.97
C LEU A 260 -5.41 -6.60 -0.87
N PHE A 261 -6.24 -6.41 -1.88
CA PHE A 261 -7.53 -7.07 -2.04
C PHE A 261 -7.35 -8.38 -2.80
N PHE A 262 -8.10 -9.39 -2.42
CA PHE A 262 -8.08 -10.71 -3.05
C PHE A 262 -9.43 -11.42 -2.89
N CYS A 263 -9.72 -12.39 -3.75
CA CYS A 263 -11.01 -13.08 -3.74
C CYS A 263 -11.17 -13.94 -2.48
N ALA A 264 -12.27 -13.78 -1.75
CA ALA A 264 -12.72 -14.74 -0.75
C ALA A 264 -13.22 -16.03 -1.45
N SER A 265 -13.10 -17.18 -0.79
CA SER A 265 -13.53 -18.50 -1.30
C SER A 265 -14.71 -19.04 -0.51
#